data_AF-A0A846CUA1-F1
#
_entry.id   AF-A0A846CUA1-F1
#
_cell.length_a   1.000
_cell.length_b   1.000
_cell.length_c   1.000
_cell.angle_alpha   90.00
_cell.angle_beta   90.00
_cell.angle_gamma   90.00
#
_symmetry.space_group_name_H-M   'P 1'
#
loop_
_entity.id
_entity.type
_entity.pdbx_description
1 polymer ?
#
loop_
_entity_poly.entity_id
_entity_poly.type
_entity_poly.pdbx_seq_one_letter_code
_entity_poly.pdbx_strand_id
1 'polypeptide(L)'
;GLLVACFIAAAMSTFDSIINSTAAYWVKDIYQAYIKPEASNQQLISQGRLASIFIVGLGLIFSFNITNINDIWGWLTLGLGTGLFIPLVLRWYWWRFNGYGFAIGTGAGLVAAILTKAVILPFLNMPQLQEYILFLVPSICSVLGCIIGTFLTPATNLEVIENFYRVTRPFGFWGVVSQNLPTNLQVKIQRENRRDILATLIAIPWQLVLFLMGMMLMMKQWNNFGVLLLMFILLSIGLYFTWFKHLDKIQR
;
A
#
# COMPACT_ATOMS: atom_id res chain seq x y z
N GLY A 1 -34.33 1.41 -4.72
CA GLY A 1 -34.02 2.81 -5.11
C GLY A 1 -32.77 3.30 -4.43
N LEU A 2 -32.90 3.82 -3.21
CA LEU A 2 -31.80 4.47 -2.47
C LEU A 2 -30.55 3.60 -2.31
N LEU A 3 -30.69 2.35 -1.85
CA LEU A 3 -29.55 1.43 -1.69
C LEU A 3 -28.78 1.18 -2.99
N VAL A 4 -29.51 0.99 -4.10
CA VAL A 4 -28.89 0.80 -5.43
C VAL A 4 -28.15 2.06 -5.86
N ALA A 5 -28.73 3.24 -5.65
CA ALA A 5 -28.06 4.51 -5.91
C ALA A 5 -26.79 4.67 -5.06
N CYS A 6 -26.82 4.29 -3.77
CA CYS A 6 -25.65 4.30 -2.89
C CYS A 6 -24.56 3.34 -3.39
N PHE A 7 -24.90 2.13 -3.81
CA PHE A 7 -23.92 1.18 -4.35
C PHE A 7 -23.28 1.67 -5.65
N ILE A 8 -24.08 2.21 -6.57
CA ILE A 8 -23.55 2.79 -7.82
C ILE A 8 -22.66 4.00 -7.50
N ALA A 9 -23.08 4.88 -6.59
CA ALA A 9 -22.28 6.05 -6.19
C ALA A 9 -20.94 5.62 -5.57
N ALA A 10 -20.92 4.62 -4.69
CA ALA A 10 -19.71 4.08 -4.09
C ALA A 10 -18.77 3.45 -5.14
N ALA A 11 -19.33 2.67 -6.07
CA ALA A 11 -18.58 2.07 -7.17
C ALA A 11 -17.98 3.15 -8.10
N MET A 12 -18.76 4.17 -8.46
CA MET A 12 -18.32 5.29 -9.30
C MET A 12 -17.22 6.11 -8.63
N SER A 13 -17.32 6.36 -7.32
CA SER A 13 -16.26 7.06 -6.57
C SER A 13 -14.93 6.31 -6.61
N THR A 14 -14.96 4.98 -6.51
CA THR A 14 -13.76 4.15 -6.60
C THR A 14 -13.20 4.14 -8.02
N PHE A 15 -14.07 4.00 -9.02
CA PHE A 15 -13.69 3.99 -10.44
C PHE A 15 -13.03 5.31 -10.87
N ASP A 16 -13.65 6.45 -10.51
CA ASP A 16 -13.12 7.78 -10.78
C ASP A 16 -11.76 7.99 -10.14
N SER A 17 -11.61 7.60 -8.86
CA SER A 17 -10.35 7.74 -8.12
C SER A 17 -9.22 6.92 -8.77
N ILE A 18 -9.49 5.68 -9.18
CA ILE A 18 -8.48 4.81 -9.82
C ILE A 18 -8.08 5.35 -11.20
N ILE A 19 -9.04 5.76 -12.02
CA ILE A 19 -8.76 6.31 -13.35
C ILE A 19 -7.97 7.60 -13.25
N ASN A 20 -8.40 8.50 -12.38
CA ASN A 20 -7.74 9.79 -12.18
C ASN A 20 -6.30 9.59 -11.67
N SER A 21 -6.09 8.67 -10.72
CA SER A 21 -4.75 8.34 -10.22
C SER A 21 -3.86 7.74 -11.32
N THR A 22 -4.40 6.84 -12.14
CA THR A 22 -3.65 6.20 -13.23
C THR A 22 -3.31 7.21 -14.34
N ALA A 23 -4.24 8.10 -14.67
CA ALA A 23 -3.99 9.19 -15.60
C ALA A 23 -2.94 10.17 -15.05
N ALA A 24 -2.93 10.43 -13.74
CA ALA A 24 -1.92 11.27 -13.10
C ALA A 24 -0.52 10.63 -13.18
N TYR A 25 -0.39 9.31 -13.01
CA TYR A 25 0.89 8.60 -13.21
C TYR A 25 1.38 8.76 -14.67
N TRP A 26 0.50 8.61 -15.67
CA TRP A 26 0.87 8.90 -17.05
C TRP A 26 1.36 10.34 -17.24
N VAL A 27 0.59 11.32 -16.75
CA VAL A 27 0.88 12.74 -16.98
C VAL A 27 2.15 13.19 -16.27
N LYS A 28 2.35 12.81 -15.02
CA LYS A 28 3.47 13.29 -14.19
C LYS A 28 4.72 12.45 -14.36
N ASP A 29 4.60 11.13 -14.29
CA ASP A 29 5.75 10.24 -14.18
C ASP A 29 6.30 9.83 -15.55
N ILE A 30 5.49 9.94 -16.62
CA ILE A 30 5.90 9.58 -17.99
C ILE A 30 5.93 10.82 -18.89
N TYR A 31 4.78 11.45 -19.10
CA TYR A 31 4.65 12.53 -20.07
C TYR A 31 5.46 13.75 -19.67
N GLN A 32 5.24 14.29 -18.46
CA GLN A 32 5.98 15.46 -17.99
C GLN A 32 7.43 15.11 -17.67
N ALA A 33 7.72 13.99 -16.99
CA ALA A 33 9.09 13.67 -16.60
C ALA A 33 10.03 13.38 -17.80
N TYR A 34 9.55 12.73 -18.87
CA TYR A 34 10.42 12.22 -19.93
C TYR A 34 10.04 12.64 -21.36
N ILE A 35 8.76 12.85 -21.67
CA ILE A 35 8.33 13.16 -23.05
C ILE A 35 8.34 14.66 -23.32
N LYS A 36 7.78 15.45 -22.40
CA LYS A 36 7.67 16.92 -22.51
C LYS A 36 7.72 17.60 -21.14
N PRO A 37 8.93 17.85 -20.60
CA PRO A 37 9.14 18.53 -19.32
C PRO A 37 8.48 19.92 -19.23
N GLU A 38 8.57 20.69 -20.32
CA GLU A 38 8.04 22.05 -20.42
C GLU A 38 6.57 22.10 -20.91
N ALA A 39 5.80 21.04 -20.64
CA ALA A 39 4.39 21.01 -21.03
C ALA A 39 3.56 22.03 -20.23
N SER A 40 2.70 22.79 -20.92
CA SER A 40 1.80 23.73 -20.26
C SER A 40 0.69 23.00 -19.49
N ASN A 41 0.08 23.65 -18.50
CA ASN A 41 -1.03 23.07 -17.74
C ASN A 41 -2.18 22.57 -18.62
N GLN A 42 -2.49 23.26 -19.72
CA GLN A 42 -3.50 22.82 -20.67
C GLN A 42 -3.11 21.53 -21.39
N GLN A 43 -1.83 21.37 -21.73
CA GLN A 43 -1.30 20.14 -22.33
C GLN A 43 -1.35 18.97 -21.34
N LEU A 44 -0.98 19.20 -20.07
CA LEU A 44 -1.05 18.19 -19.02
C LEU A 44 -2.50 17.70 -18.79
N ILE A 45 -3.47 18.63 -18.75
CA ILE A 45 -4.90 18.27 -18.61
C ILE A 45 -5.40 17.49 -19.82
N SER A 46 -5.00 17.89 -21.03
CA SER A 46 -5.34 17.18 -22.28
C SER A 46 -4.82 15.74 -22.26
N GLN A 47 -3.54 15.56 -21.88
CA GLN A 47 -2.94 14.23 -21.76
C GLN A 47 -3.60 13.38 -20.68
N GLY A 48 -4.01 13.99 -19.55
CA GLY A 48 -4.78 13.30 -18.53
C GLY A 48 -6.10 12.76 -19.05
N ARG A 49 -6.87 13.57 -19.79
CA ARG A 49 -8.13 13.13 -20.41
C ARG A 49 -7.92 12.01 -21.43
N LEU A 50 -6.89 12.12 -22.28
CA LEU A 50 -6.55 11.09 -23.25
C LEU A 50 -6.16 9.77 -22.57
N ALA A 51 -5.34 9.83 -21.53
CA ALA A 51 -4.98 8.67 -20.74
C ALA A 51 -6.21 8.03 -20.09
N SER A 52 -7.11 8.81 -19.49
CA SER A 52 -8.35 8.30 -18.91
C SER A 52 -9.21 7.56 -19.94
N ILE A 53 -9.44 8.17 -21.12
CA ILE A 53 -10.21 7.54 -22.20
C ILE A 53 -9.55 6.22 -22.63
N PHE A 54 -8.23 6.22 -22.80
CA PHE A 54 -7.47 5.04 -23.20
C PHE A 54 -7.56 3.91 -22.17
N ILE A 55 -7.34 4.21 -20.89
CA ILE A 55 -7.40 3.25 -19.79
C ILE A 55 -8.81 2.65 -19.66
N VAL A 56 -9.85 3.48 -19.75
CA VAL A 56 -11.25 3.02 -19.74
C VAL A 56 -11.52 2.11 -20.93
N GLY A 57 -11.08 2.51 -22.13
CA GLY A 57 -11.22 1.70 -23.34
C GLY A 57 -10.58 0.32 -23.20
N LEU A 58 -9.35 0.25 -22.70
CA LEU A 58 -8.67 -1.02 -22.42
C LEU A 58 -9.41 -1.85 -21.37
N GLY A 59 -9.86 -1.22 -20.29
CA GLY A 59 -10.63 -1.91 -19.24
C GLY A 59 -11.90 -2.54 -19.78
N LEU A 60 -12.64 -1.84 -20.64
CA LEU A 60 -13.84 -2.37 -21.31
C LEU A 60 -13.51 -3.55 -22.22
N ILE A 61 -12.44 -3.47 -23.01
CA ILE A 61 -12.00 -4.57 -23.88
C ILE A 61 -11.64 -5.81 -23.06
N PHE A 62 -10.88 -5.64 -21.97
CA PHE A 62 -10.53 -6.75 -21.09
C PHE A 62 -11.77 -7.32 -20.41
N SER A 63 -12.73 -6.49 -20.01
CA SER A 63 -13.96 -6.92 -19.34
C SER A 63 -14.74 -7.99 -20.11
N PHE A 64 -14.70 -7.99 -21.45
CA PHE A 64 -15.38 -9.02 -22.25
C PHE A 64 -14.72 -10.41 -22.16
N ASN A 65 -13.46 -10.49 -21.72
CA ASN A 65 -12.70 -11.73 -21.61
C ASN A 65 -12.67 -12.29 -20.18
N ILE A 66 -13.21 -11.55 -19.20
CA ILE A 66 -13.24 -11.94 -17.80
C ILE A 66 -14.47 -12.80 -17.54
N THR A 67 -14.28 -14.11 -17.37
CA THR A 67 -15.35 -15.05 -17.04
C THR A 67 -15.58 -15.20 -15.53
N ASN A 68 -14.51 -15.08 -14.74
CA ASN A 68 -14.57 -15.20 -13.28
C ASN A 68 -13.84 -14.02 -12.60
N ILE A 69 -14.60 -13.22 -11.87
CA ILE A 69 -14.07 -12.07 -11.13
C ILE A 69 -13.17 -12.49 -9.97
N ASN A 70 -13.48 -13.61 -9.30
CA ASN A 70 -12.72 -14.08 -8.15
C ASN A 70 -11.31 -14.52 -8.56
N ASP A 71 -11.17 -15.19 -9.71
CA ASP A 71 -9.86 -15.65 -10.19
C ASP A 71 -8.94 -14.47 -10.55
N ILE A 72 -9.50 -13.44 -11.18
CA ILE A 72 -8.73 -12.25 -11.54
C ILE A 72 -8.43 -11.42 -10.31
N TRP A 73 -9.41 -11.22 -9.44
CA TRP A 73 -9.21 -10.47 -8.20
C TRP A 73 -8.18 -11.15 -7.30
N GLY A 74 -8.27 -12.47 -7.11
CA GLY A 74 -7.28 -13.26 -6.37
C GLY A 74 -5.90 -13.15 -7.00
N TRP A 75 -5.77 -13.22 -8.32
CA TRP A 75 -4.47 -13.06 -8.98
C TRP A 75 -3.89 -11.65 -8.85
N LEU A 76 -4.71 -10.60 -9.01
CA LEU A 76 -4.26 -9.21 -8.86
C LEU A 76 -3.85 -8.89 -7.42
N THR A 77 -4.64 -9.33 -6.44
CA THR A 77 -4.42 -9.00 -5.02
C THR A 77 -3.35 -9.88 -4.39
N LEU A 78 -3.47 -11.20 -4.54
CA LEU A 78 -2.56 -12.17 -3.91
C LEU A 78 -1.31 -12.43 -4.75
N GLY A 79 -1.40 -12.37 -6.08
CA GLY A 79 -0.24 -12.54 -6.96
C GLY A 79 0.57 -11.25 -7.12
N LEU A 80 0.05 -10.31 -7.90
CA LEU A 80 0.78 -9.06 -8.21
C LEU A 80 0.90 -8.15 -6.98
N GLY A 81 -0.17 -8.03 -6.19
CA GLY A 81 -0.22 -7.18 -5.01
C GLY A 81 0.82 -7.56 -3.96
N THR A 82 1.03 -8.85 -3.71
CA THR A 82 2.04 -9.30 -2.74
C THR A 82 3.47 -9.03 -3.20
N GLY A 83 3.74 -9.23 -4.49
CA GLY A 83 5.04 -8.93 -5.10
C GLY A 83 5.45 -7.46 -4.90
N LEU A 84 4.48 -6.54 -4.93
CA LEU A 84 4.68 -5.10 -4.68
C LEU A 84 4.67 -4.72 -3.19
N PHE A 85 3.82 -5.38 -2.39
CA PHE A 85 3.64 -5.07 -0.98
C PHE A 85 4.92 -5.24 -0.17
N ILE A 86 5.70 -6.29 -0.45
CA ILE A 86 6.94 -6.59 0.27
C ILE A 86 7.94 -5.41 0.19
N PRO A 87 8.40 -4.94 -0.99
CA PRO A 87 9.26 -3.77 -1.12
C PRO A 87 8.70 -2.50 -0.46
N LEU A 88 7.37 -2.29 -0.55
CA LEU A 88 6.69 -1.12 0.04
C LEU A 88 6.71 -1.12 1.57
N VAL A 89 6.76 -2.30 2.19
CA VAL A 89 6.91 -2.43 3.64
C VAL A 89 8.38 -2.34 4.05
N LEU A 90 9.27 -3.11 3.40
CA LEU A 90 10.68 -3.19 3.81
C LEU A 90 11.37 -1.82 3.89
N ARG A 91 11.02 -0.90 2.97
CA ARG A 91 11.60 0.46 2.94
C ARG A 91 11.44 1.27 4.23
N TRP A 92 10.42 0.97 5.03
CA TRP A 92 10.16 1.69 6.27
C TRP A 92 10.94 1.13 7.46
N TYR A 93 11.24 -0.17 7.43
CA TYR A 93 11.79 -0.89 8.59
C TYR A 93 13.29 -1.19 8.46
N TRP A 94 13.85 -1.18 7.25
CA TRP A 94 15.23 -1.59 7.00
C TRP A 94 16.08 -0.45 6.43
N TRP A 95 16.98 0.08 7.26
CA TRP A 95 17.82 1.24 6.93
C TRP A 95 18.70 1.06 5.69
N ARG A 96 19.11 -0.18 5.38
CA ARG A 96 20.02 -0.50 4.28
C ARG A 96 19.29 -0.67 2.95
N PHE A 97 17.96 -0.76 2.98
CA PHE A 97 17.13 -0.99 1.80
C PHE A 97 17.23 0.21 0.84
N ASN A 98 17.58 -0.07 -0.42
CA ASN A 98 17.84 0.94 -1.43
C ASN A 98 16.90 0.79 -2.64
N GLY A 99 16.94 1.75 -3.55
CA GLY A 99 16.08 1.77 -4.74
C GLY A 99 16.26 0.56 -5.67
N TYR A 100 17.47 0.00 -5.74
CA TYR A 100 17.73 -1.21 -6.53
C TYR A 100 17.11 -2.45 -5.89
N GLY A 101 17.21 -2.61 -4.57
CA GLY A 101 16.51 -3.67 -3.83
C GLY A 101 14.99 -3.57 -4.00
N PHE A 102 14.44 -2.36 -4.03
CA PHE A 102 13.03 -2.13 -4.34
C PHE A 102 12.66 -2.59 -5.75
N ALA A 103 13.42 -2.18 -6.76
CA ALA A 103 13.16 -2.50 -8.17
C ALA A 103 13.31 -4.01 -8.45
N ILE A 104 14.39 -4.63 -7.98
CA ILE A 104 14.67 -6.07 -8.18
C ILE A 104 13.65 -6.92 -7.42
N GLY A 105 13.32 -6.58 -6.17
CA GLY A 105 12.28 -7.28 -5.41
C GLY A 105 10.91 -7.20 -6.07
N THR A 106 10.51 -5.99 -6.49
CA THR A 106 9.27 -5.77 -7.23
C THR A 106 9.23 -6.60 -8.52
N GLY A 107 10.29 -6.53 -9.33
CA GLY A 107 10.40 -7.29 -10.57
C GLY A 107 10.34 -8.79 -10.35
N ALA A 108 11.09 -9.31 -9.36
CA ALA A 108 11.09 -10.73 -9.01
C ALA A 108 9.71 -11.21 -8.56
N GLY A 109 9.02 -10.42 -7.72
CA GLY A 109 7.65 -10.73 -7.28
C GLY A 109 6.64 -10.74 -8.43
N LEU A 110 6.67 -9.72 -9.30
CA LEU A 110 5.76 -9.63 -10.45
C LEU A 110 5.99 -10.76 -11.47
N VAL A 111 7.26 -11.04 -11.81
CA VAL A 111 7.61 -12.15 -12.71
C VAL A 111 7.19 -13.48 -12.10
N ALA A 112 7.45 -13.69 -10.80
CA ALA A 112 7.01 -14.89 -10.11
C ALA A 112 5.48 -15.04 -10.11
N ALA A 113 4.71 -13.95 -9.92
CA ALA A 113 3.24 -13.99 -9.98
C ALA A 113 2.71 -14.37 -11.37
N ILE A 114 3.35 -13.89 -12.43
CA ILE A 114 3.01 -14.25 -13.81
C ILE A 114 3.35 -15.72 -14.08
N LEU A 115 4.59 -16.15 -13.75
CA LEU A 115 5.02 -17.55 -13.93
C LEU A 115 4.20 -18.53 -13.10
N THR A 116 3.81 -18.12 -11.89
CA THR A 116 2.98 -18.96 -11.03
C THR A 116 1.62 -19.22 -11.68
N LYS A 117 0.98 -18.18 -12.21
CA LYS A 117 -0.31 -18.32 -12.92
C LYS A 117 -0.17 -19.07 -14.24
N ALA A 118 0.88 -18.79 -15.01
CA ALA A 118 1.03 -19.34 -16.36
C ALA A 118 1.53 -20.79 -16.37
N VAL A 119 2.35 -21.20 -15.39
CA VAL A 119 3.06 -22.48 -15.41
C VAL A 119 2.79 -23.33 -14.17
N ILE A 120 2.98 -22.76 -12.98
CA ILE A 120 2.96 -23.54 -11.73
C ILE A 120 1.56 -24.04 -11.39
N LEU A 121 0.55 -23.19 -11.49
CA LEU A 121 -0.84 -23.56 -11.19
C LEU A 121 -1.38 -24.65 -12.13
N PRO A 122 -1.24 -24.54 -13.47
CA PRO A 122 -1.61 -25.62 -14.38
C PRO A 122 -0.86 -26.92 -14.12
N PHE A 123 0.42 -26.85 -13.75
CA PHE A 123 1.25 -28.03 -13.52
C PHE A 123 0.85 -28.79 -12.24
N LEU A 124 0.58 -28.08 -11.14
CA LEU A 124 0.23 -28.70 -9.86
C LEU A 124 -1.21 -29.24 -9.83
N ASN A 125 -2.12 -28.65 -10.61
CA ASN A 125 -3.53 -29.06 -10.71
C ASN A 125 -4.25 -29.24 -9.35
N MET A 126 -3.97 -28.35 -8.39
CA MET A 126 -4.55 -28.34 -7.04
C MET A 126 -5.34 -27.05 -6.80
N PRO A 127 -6.65 -27.01 -7.14
CA PRO A 127 -7.46 -25.79 -7.07
C PRO A 127 -7.56 -25.22 -5.65
N GLN A 128 -7.57 -26.09 -4.64
CA GLN A 128 -7.70 -25.70 -3.22
C GLN A 128 -6.50 -24.91 -2.70
N LEU A 129 -5.31 -25.11 -3.31
CA LEU A 129 -4.07 -24.44 -2.89
C LEU A 129 -3.73 -23.23 -3.76
N GLN A 130 -4.57 -22.91 -4.74
CA GLN A 130 -4.28 -21.89 -5.75
C GLN A 130 -3.97 -20.52 -5.14
N GLU A 131 -4.82 -20.05 -4.23
CA GLU A 131 -4.63 -18.74 -3.57
C GLU A 131 -3.37 -18.70 -2.70
N TYR A 132 -3.12 -19.79 -1.96
CA TYR A 132 -1.92 -19.91 -1.13
C TYR A 132 -0.64 -19.88 -1.96
N ILE A 133 -0.63 -20.58 -3.11
CA ILE A 133 0.52 -20.62 -4.02
C ILE A 133 0.72 -19.25 -4.68
N LEU A 134 -0.36 -18.59 -5.11
CA LEU A 134 -0.35 -17.24 -5.66
C LEU A 134 0.18 -16.20 -4.67
N PHE A 135 -0.03 -16.41 -3.36
CA PHE A 135 0.53 -15.57 -2.33
C PHE A 135 2.00 -15.91 -2.03
N LEU A 136 2.30 -17.17 -1.73
CA LEU A 136 3.59 -17.58 -1.18
C LEU A 136 4.73 -17.46 -2.19
N VAL A 137 4.55 -17.93 -3.42
CA VAL A 137 5.63 -17.96 -4.41
C VAL A 137 6.09 -16.54 -4.77
N PRO A 138 5.19 -15.60 -5.16
CA PRO A 138 5.58 -14.23 -5.45
C PRO A 138 6.15 -13.50 -4.23
N SER A 139 5.60 -13.74 -3.03
CA SER A 139 6.11 -13.13 -1.80
C SER A 139 7.54 -13.57 -1.50
N ILE A 140 7.83 -14.86 -1.57
CA ILE A 140 9.18 -15.40 -1.32
C ILE A 140 10.15 -14.86 -2.38
N CYS A 141 9.79 -14.90 -3.66
CA CYS A 141 10.62 -14.36 -4.73
C CYS A 141 10.86 -12.85 -4.56
N SER A 142 9.86 -12.09 -4.12
CA SER A 142 10.00 -10.65 -3.86
C SER A 142 10.93 -10.38 -2.67
N VAL A 143 10.78 -11.11 -1.56
CA VAL A 143 11.68 -10.99 -0.39
C VAL A 143 13.12 -11.32 -0.78
N LEU A 144 13.34 -12.43 -1.49
CA LEU A 144 14.67 -12.82 -1.96
C LEU A 144 15.24 -11.77 -2.91
N GLY A 145 14.45 -11.27 -3.86
CA GLY A 145 14.85 -10.20 -4.78
C GLY A 145 15.20 -8.91 -4.04
N CYS A 146 14.45 -8.53 -3.00
CA CYS A 146 14.76 -7.40 -2.14
C CYS A 146 16.10 -7.57 -1.43
N ILE A 147 16.35 -8.74 -0.83
CA ILE A 147 17.58 -9.03 -0.09
C ILE A 147 18.77 -9.02 -1.05
N ILE A 148 18.68 -9.80 -2.13
CA ILE A 148 19.73 -9.93 -3.16
C ILE A 148 20.03 -8.56 -3.77
N GLY A 149 19.01 -7.84 -4.23
CA GLY A 149 19.17 -6.52 -4.84
C GLY A 149 19.79 -5.50 -3.90
N THR A 150 19.44 -5.53 -2.60
CA THR A 150 19.99 -4.60 -1.60
C THR A 150 21.48 -4.86 -1.33
N PHE A 151 21.91 -6.12 -1.26
CA PHE A 151 23.29 -6.48 -0.96
C PHE A 151 24.22 -6.46 -2.17
N LEU A 152 23.70 -6.71 -3.38
CA LEU A 152 24.49 -6.63 -4.62
C LEU A 152 24.73 -5.19 -5.10
N THR A 153 23.99 -4.23 -4.56
CA THR A 153 24.10 -2.82 -4.99
C THR A 153 24.64 -1.93 -3.88
N PRO A 154 25.30 -0.81 -4.25
CA PRO A 154 25.85 0.11 -3.27
C PRO A 154 24.77 0.66 -2.33
N ALA A 155 25.18 0.97 -1.10
CA ALA A 155 24.32 1.64 -0.14
C ALA A 155 23.93 3.04 -0.66
N THR A 156 22.72 3.49 -0.34
CA THR A 156 22.34 4.88 -0.57
C THR A 156 23.25 5.79 0.26
N ASN A 157 23.54 7.00 -0.25
CA ASN A 157 24.36 7.98 0.44
C ASN A 157 23.84 8.23 1.87
N LEU A 158 24.74 8.16 2.85
CA LEU A 158 24.44 8.35 4.28
C LEU A 158 23.72 9.68 4.54
N GLU A 159 24.06 10.76 3.84
CA GLU A 159 23.41 12.06 4.02
C GLU A 159 21.90 12.00 3.71
N VAL A 160 21.52 11.25 2.66
CA VAL A 160 20.12 11.07 2.27
C VAL A 160 19.39 10.21 3.31
N ILE A 161 20.03 9.15 3.78
CA ILE A 161 19.47 8.24 4.80
C ILE A 161 19.29 8.98 6.14
N GLU A 162 20.27 9.78 6.56
CA GLU A 162 20.20 10.57 7.78
C GLU A 162 19.11 11.65 7.68
N ASN A 163 19.03 12.36 6.55
CA ASN A 163 17.96 13.31 6.30
C ASN A 163 16.58 12.64 6.35
N PHE A 164 16.43 11.48 5.69
CA PHE A 164 15.20 10.70 5.73
C PHE A 164 14.81 10.31 7.16
N TYR A 165 15.77 9.84 7.97
CA TYR A 165 15.51 9.44 9.36
C TYR A 165 15.18 10.64 10.26
N ARG A 166 15.81 11.81 10.06
CA ARG A 166 15.51 13.05 10.81
C ARG A 166 14.09 13.57 10.54
N VAL A 167 13.65 13.53 9.28
CA VAL A 167 12.35 14.04 8.84
C VAL A 167 11.23 13.04 9.15
N THR A 168 11.41 11.79 8.72
CA THR A 168 10.34 10.79 8.73
C THR A 168 10.23 10.05 10.05
N ARG A 169 11.33 10.01 10.84
CA ARG A 169 11.40 9.35 12.16
C ARG A 169 10.81 7.93 12.17
N PRO A 170 11.19 7.04 11.23
CA PRO A 170 10.63 5.71 11.17
C PRO A 170 11.06 4.86 12.39
N PHE A 171 10.20 3.92 12.78
CA PHE A 171 10.56 2.84 13.70
C PHE A 171 11.04 1.60 12.92
N GLY A 172 11.85 0.74 13.54
CA GLY A 172 12.44 -0.44 12.91
C GLY A 172 13.95 -0.57 13.16
N PHE A 173 14.67 -1.19 12.23
CA PHE A 173 16.09 -1.48 12.32
C PHE A 173 16.97 -0.26 11.98
N TRP A 174 16.69 0.91 12.57
CA TRP A 174 17.38 2.16 12.24
C TRP A 174 18.51 2.52 13.21
N GLY A 175 18.91 1.59 14.10
CA GLY A 175 19.90 1.84 15.14
C GLY A 175 21.24 2.37 14.63
N VAL A 176 21.72 1.85 13.49
CA VAL A 176 23.00 2.26 12.87
C VAL A 176 22.98 3.75 12.48
N VAL A 177 21.87 4.21 11.90
CA VAL A 177 21.71 5.61 11.47
C VAL A 177 21.43 6.52 12.69
N SER A 178 20.65 6.02 13.65
CA SER A 178 20.30 6.75 14.87
C SER A 178 21.53 7.13 15.68
N GLN A 179 22.55 6.26 15.74
CA GLN A 179 23.80 6.49 16.48
C GLN A 179 24.60 7.70 15.98
N ASN A 180 24.47 8.07 14.70
CA ASN A 180 25.14 9.25 14.12
C ASN A 180 24.48 10.57 14.53
N LEU A 181 23.33 10.54 15.20
CA LEU A 181 22.57 11.74 15.55
C LEU A 181 22.86 12.23 16.97
N PRO A 182 22.65 13.52 17.25
CA PRO A 182 22.71 14.07 18.60
C PRO A 182 21.79 13.32 19.58
N THR A 183 22.27 13.03 20.80
CA THR A 183 21.56 12.23 21.81
C THR A 183 20.16 12.79 22.15
N ASN A 184 20.00 14.11 22.18
CA ASN A 184 18.72 14.76 22.42
C ASN A 184 17.67 14.40 21.35
N LEU A 185 18.09 14.33 20.08
CA LEU A 185 17.22 13.96 18.97
C LEU A 185 16.88 12.47 18.99
N GLN A 186 17.85 11.61 19.32
CA GLN A 186 17.63 10.17 19.46
C GLN A 186 16.55 9.87 20.50
N VAL A 187 16.64 10.48 21.69
CA VAL A 187 15.65 10.28 22.77
C VAL A 187 14.26 10.78 22.35
N LYS A 188 14.17 11.91 21.64
CA LYS A 188 12.89 12.42 21.11
C LYS A 188 12.25 11.42 20.15
N ILE A 189 13.01 10.94 19.16
CA ILE A 189 12.54 9.97 18.16
C ILE A 189 12.15 8.65 18.83
N GLN A 190 12.94 8.12 19.76
CA GLN A 190 12.60 6.88 20.47
C GLN A 190 11.31 6.99 21.28
N ARG A 191 11.07 8.16 21.91
CA ARG A 191 9.83 8.42 22.65
C ARG A 191 8.61 8.48 21.74
N GLU A 192 8.74 9.09 20.57
CA GLU A 192 7.73 9.14 19.51
C GLU A 192 7.44 7.74 18.98
N ASN A 193 8.47 7.01 18.54
CA ASN A 193 8.37 5.64 18.04
C ASN A 193 7.67 4.68 19.02
N ARG A 194 7.97 4.77 20.32
CA ARG A 194 7.29 3.95 21.34
C ARG A 194 5.79 4.22 21.40
N ARG A 195 5.39 5.48 21.24
CA ARG A 195 3.97 5.86 21.21
C ARG A 195 3.31 5.41 19.93
N ASP A 196 3.99 5.54 18.80
CA ASP A 196 3.46 5.12 17.49
C ASP A 196 3.27 3.61 17.41
N ILE A 197 4.20 2.83 17.98
CA ILE A 197 4.04 1.36 18.10
C ILE A 197 2.82 1.03 18.96
N LEU A 198 2.68 1.67 20.13
CA LEU A 198 1.52 1.45 21.00
C LEU A 198 0.20 1.89 20.32
N ALA A 199 0.21 3.03 19.65
CA ALA A 199 -0.94 3.53 18.89
C ALA A 199 -1.30 2.57 17.76
N THR A 200 -0.32 2.02 17.04
CA THR A 200 -0.54 1.04 15.97
C THR A 200 -1.25 -0.21 16.48
N LEU A 201 -0.86 -0.72 17.65
CA LEU A 201 -1.50 -1.88 18.30
C LEU A 201 -2.98 -1.63 18.66
N ILE A 202 -3.35 -0.38 18.92
CA ILE A 202 -4.74 0.03 19.20
C ILE A 202 -5.48 0.33 17.89
N ALA A 203 -4.80 0.96 16.92
CA ALA A 203 -5.35 1.41 15.65
C ALA A 203 -5.81 0.24 14.77
N ILE A 204 -5.06 -0.87 14.74
CA ILE A 204 -5.43 -2.04 13.94
C ILE A 204 -6.78 -2.64 14.41
N PRO A 205 -6.98 -3.01 15.70
CA PRO A 205 -8.29 -3.40 16.21
C PRO A 205 -9.34 -2.31 16.03
N TRP A 206 -8.99 -1.04 16.22
CA TRP A 206 -9.94 0.08 16.05
C TRP A 206 -10.51 0.12 14.63
N GLN A 207 -9.66 -0.04 13.61
CA GLN A 207 -10.08 -0.05 12.21
C GLN A 207 -10.92 -1.27 11.87
N LEU A 208 -10.56 -2.46 12.40
CA LEU A 208 -11.37 -3.67 12.24
C LEU A 208 -12.74 -3.53 12.89
N VAL A 209 -12.80 -3.01 14.12
CA VAL A 209 -14.04 -2.77 14.84
C VAL A 209 -14.93 -1.77 14.10
N LEU A 210 -14.37 -0.66 13.60
CA LEU A 210 -15.11 0.32 12.80
C LEU A 210 -15.77 -0.32 11.57
N PHE A 211 -15.02 -1.15 10.84
CA PHE A 211 -15.53 -1.86 9.67
C PHE A 211 -16.62 -2.88 10.03
N LEU A 212 -16.35 -3.76 11.00
CA LEU A 212 -17.31 -4.77 11.47
C LEU A 212 -18.58 -4.12 12.02
N MET A 213 -18.46 -3.02 12.75
CA MET A 213 -19.59 -2.27 13.32
C MET A 213 -20.54 -1.81 12.22
N GLY A 214 -20.02 -1.25 11.12
CA GLY A 214 -20.82 -0.87 9.95
C GLY A 214 -21.57 -2.06 9.32
N MET A 215 -20.90 -3.21 9.20
CA MET A 215 -21.54 -4.42 8.68
C MET A 215 -22.63 -4.96 9.61
N MET A 216 -22.41 -4.98 10.93
CA MET A 216 -23.40 -5.46 11.91
C MET A 216 -24.64 -4.56 11.94
N LEU A 217 -24.47 -3.25 11.77
CA LEU A 217 -25.57 -2.30 11.61
C LEU A 217 -26.42 -2.66 10.38
N MET A 218 -25.77 -2.92 9.24
CA MET A 218 -26.45 -3.28 7.99
C MET A 218 -27.18 -4.63 8.10
N MET A 219 -26.55 -5.62 8.76
CA MET A 219 -27.15 -6.94 9.01
C MET A 219 -28.23 -6.93 10.10
N LYS A 220 -28.52 -5.77 10.71
CA LYS A 220 -29.49 -5.60 11.82
C LYS A 220 -29.18 -6.47 13.04
N GLN A 221 -27.89 -6.77 13.27
CA GLN A 221 -27.43 -7.52 14.44
C GLN A 221 -27.14 -6.57 15.60
N TRP A 222 -28.20 -6.05 16.24
CA TRP A 222 -28.12 -4.98 17.24
C TRP A 222 -27.24 -5.29 18.44
N ASN A 223 -27.24 -6.54 18.92
CA ASN A 223 -26.40 -6.95 20.06
C ASN A 223 -24.90 -6.83 19.70
N ASN A 224 -24.49 -7.39 18.55
CA ASN A 224 -23.11 -7.32 18.08
C ASN A 224 -22.70 -5.88 17.77
N PHE A 225 -23.62 -5.09 17.19
CA PHE A 225 -23.40 -3.66 16.97
C PHE A 225 -23.13 -2.92 18.28
N GLY A 226 -23.91 -3.16 19.34
CA GLY A 226 -23.72 -2.51 20.64
C GLY A 226 -22.36 -2.81 21.27
N VAL A 227 -21.91 -4.08 21.20
CA VAL A 227 -20.59 -4.48 21.68
C VAL A 227 -19.47 -3.80 20.89
N LEU A 228 -19.57 -3.82 19.55
CA LEU A 228 -18.57 -3.18 18.68
C LEU A 228 -18.55 -1.66 18.84
N LEU A 229 -19.70 -1.02 19.06
CA LEU A 229 -19.78 0.42 19.33
C LEU A 229 -19.06 0.78 20.63
N LEU A 230 -19.25 0.00 21.68
CA LEU A 230 -18.54 0.20 22.95
C LEU A 230 -17.03 0.02 22.77
N MET A 231 -16.60 -1.06 22.09
CA MET A 231 -15.19 -1.28 21.76
C MET A 231 -14.61 -0.13 20.93
N PHE A 232 -15.36 0.36 19.94
CA PHE A 232 -14.96 1.48 19.10
C PHE A 232 -14.72 2.74 19.94
N ILE A 233 -15.62 3.06 20.86
CA ILE A 233 -15.48 4.21 21.77
C ILE A 233 -14.24 4.04 22.66
N LEU A 234 -14.07 2.88 23.30
CA LEU A 234 -12.91 2.63 24.17
C LEU A 234 -11.58 2.74 23.41
N LEU A 235 -11.50 2.14 22.22
CA LEU A 235 -10.31 2.21 21.38
C LEU A 235 -10.06 3.63 20.86
N SER A 236 -11.12 4.40 20.56
CA SER A 236 -11.02 5.82 20.18
C SER A 236 -10.44 6.66 21.32
N ILE A 237 -10.87 6.41 22.56
CA ILE A 237 -10.31 7.07 23.76
C ILE A 237 -8.83 6.68 23.92
N GLY A 238 -8.50 5.40 23.73
CA GLY A 238 -7.11 4.93 23.73
C GLY A 238 -6.25 5.68 22.72
N LEU A 239 -6.67 5.74 21.45
CA LEU A 239 -5.97 6.47 20.39
C LEU A 239 -5.88 7.98 20.65
N TYR A 240 -6.89 8.57 21.28
CA TYR A 240 -6.86 9.97 21.64
C TYR A 240 -5.67 10.28 22.57
N PHE A 241 -5.46 9.44 23.59
CA PHE A 241 -4.38 9.64 24.56
C PHE A 241 -3.02 9.17 24.06
N THR A 242 -2.94 8.10 23.29
CA THR A 242 -1.65 7.57 22.81
C THR A 242 -1.11 8.36 21.63
N TRP A 243 -1.97 8.74 20.68
CA TRP A 243 -1.59 9.34 19.41
C TRP A 243 -2.06 10.80 19.27
N PHE A 244 -3.37 11.05 19.29
CA PHE A 244 -3.93 12.35 18.90
C PHE A 244 -3.40 13.53 19.74
N LYS A 245 -3.30 13.35 21.07
CA LYS A 245 -2.81 14.38 22.00
C LYS A 245 -1.34 14.78 21.76
N HIS A 246 -0.57 13.91 21.10
CA HIS A 246 0.86 14.08 20.88
C HIS A 246 1.21 14.50 19.45
N LEU A 247 0.22 14.66 18.58
CA LEU A 247 0.44 15.26 17.27
C LEU A 247 0.92 16.70 17.47
N ASP A 248 2.13 17.00 16.99
CA ASP A 248 2.63 18.37 16.96
C ASP A 248 1.59 19.21 16.21
N LYS A 249 1.15 20.32 16.81
CA LYS A 249 0.30 21.29 16.10
C LYS A 249 1.10 21.73 14.89
N ILE A 250 0.63 21.38 13.69
CA ILE A 250 1.21 21.86 12.44
C ILE A 250 1.22 23.38 12.54
N GLN A 251 2.40 23.97 12.78
CA GLN A 251 2.63 25.39 12.58
C GLN A 251 2.48 25.59 11.07
N ARG A 252 1.27 25.96 10.65
CA ARG A 252 0.99 26.46 9.31
C ARG A 252 1.61 27.84 9.16
#